data_AF-A0A381XSK6-F1
#
_entry.id   AF-A0A381XSK6-F1
#
_cell.length_a   1.000
_cell.length_b   1.000
_cell.length_c   1.000
_cell.angle_alpha   90.00
_cell.angle_beta   90.00
_cell.angle_gamma   90.00
#
_symmetry.space_group_name_H-M   'P 1'
#
loop_
_entity.id
_entity.type
_entity.pdbx_description
1 polymer ?
#
loop_
_entity_poly.entity_id
_entity_poly.type
_entity_poly.pdbx_seq_one_letter_code
_entity_poly.pdbx_strand_id
1 'polypeptide(L)'
;VRNKYKRKKLDVNFFYVFMSFILMATLWVFLVQPVEAKDNQPPIFTNSESIFVYSLDSCITHLYKNLPASKQIPKELIVAQAVIETGWGKSRFANESNNLFGIQSGLKEFKTKCDSVADYIRIINEVP
;
A
#
# COMPACT_ATOMS: atom_id res chain seq x y z
N VAL A 1 66.74 17.25 -12.78
CA VAL A 1 65.58 18.13 -12.53
C VAL A 1 64.85 17.63 -11.30
N ARG A 2 64.87 18.35 -10.17
CA ARG A 2 64.27 17.90 -8.90
C ARG A 2 62.92 18.59 -8.71
N ASN A 3 61.82 17.94 -9.08
CA ASN A 3 60.48 18.51 -8.93
C ASN A 3 60.07 18.53 -7.45
N LYS A 4 59.85 19.74 -6.91
CA LYS A 4 59.27 19.95 -5.58
C LYS A 4 57.77 19.64 -5.62
N TYR A 5 57.38 18.49 -5.09
CA TYR A 5 55.97 18.22 -4.80
C TYR A 5 55.55 18.99 -3.53
N LYS A 6 54.80 20.09 -3.69
CA LYS A 6 54.18 20.81 -2.56
C LYS A 6 53.03 19.95 -2.02
N ARG A 7 53.16 19.39 -0.81
CA ARG A 7 52.01 18.82 -0.09
C ARG A 7 51.03 19.95 0.27
N LYS A 8 49.85 19.97 -0.35
CA LYS A 8 48.73 20.81 0.12
C LYS A 8 48.27 20.25 1.47
N LYS A 9 48.30 21.08 2.50
CA LYS A 9 47.77 20.75 3.84
C LYS A 9 46.25 20.67 3.70
N LEU A 10 45.71 19.46 3.77
CA LEU A 10 44.26 19.25 3.78
C LEU A 10 43.70 19.88 5.06
N ASP A 11 42.70 20.73 4.89
CA ASP A 11 42.10 21.49 5.99
C ASP A 11 41.15 20.57 6.77
N VAL A 12 41.62 20.06 7.90
CA VAL A 12 40.92 19.08 8.73
C VAL A 12 39.56 19.61 9.21
N ASN A 13 39.43 20.93 9.37
CA ASN A 13 38.20 21.58 9.80
C ASN A 13 37.09 21.45 8.74
N PHE A 14 37.46 21.47 7.46
CA PHE A 14 36.54 21.25 6.34
C PHE A 14 35.93 19.85 6.37
N PHE A 15 36.73 18.83 6.72
CA PHE A 15 36.24 17.45 6.83
C PHE A 15 35.27 17.28 7.99
N TYR A 16 35.53 17.89 9.14
CA TYR A 16 34.60 17.80 10.29
C TYR A 16 33.26 18.48 10.00
N VAL A 17 33.27 19.63 9.32
CA VAL A 17 32.05 20.31 8.87
C VAL A 17 31.30 19.45 7.86
N PHE A 18 32.00 18.87 6.89
CA PHE A 18 31.37 18.00 5.89
C PHE A 18 30.76 16.74 6.51
N MET A 19 31.46 16.10 7.45
CA MET A 19 30.98 14.90 8.14
C MET A 19 29.80 15.18 9.07
N SER A 20 29.72 16.37 9.70
CA SER A 20 28.56 16.72 10.55
C SER A 20 27.28 16.86 9.72
N PHE A 21 27.37 17.43 8.51
CA PHE A 21 26.24 17.51 7.59
C PHE A 21 25.78 16.12 7.12
N ILE A 22 26.71 15.19 6.86
CA ILE A 22 26.37 13.81 6.49
C ILE A 22 25.64 13.12 7.65
N LEU A 23 26.15 13.23 8.89
CA LEU A 23 25.51 12.60 10.05
C LEU A 23 24.10 13.15 10.30
N MET A 24 23.92 14.47 10.19
CA MET A 24 22.60 15.09 10.27
C MET A 24 21.68 14.56 9.18
N ALA A 25 22.12 14.54 7.91
CA ALA A 25 21.33 14.01 6.80
C ALA A 25 20.93 12.54 7.01
N THR A 26 21.83 11.70 7.52
CA THR A 26 21.50 10.29 7.83
C THR A 26 20.48 10.16 8.97
N LEU A 27 20.54 11.03 9.98
CA LEU A 27 19.59 11.06 11.08
C LEU A 27 18.20 11.49 10.59
N TRP A 28 18.12 12.48 9.69
CA TRP A 28 16.88 12.89 9.03
C TRP A 28 16.25 11.76 8.20
N VAL A 29 17.05 10.97 7.48
CA VAL A 29 16.54 9.83 6.69
C VAL A 29 15.92 8.75 7.59
N PHE A 30 16.46 8.49 8.78
CA PHE A 30 15.89 7.52 9.72
C PHE A 30 14.59 8.00 10.39
N LEU A 31 14.45 9.30 10.66
CA LEU A 31 13.26 9.87 11.28
C LEU A 31 12.08 10.06 10.30
N VAL A 32 12.36 10.12 9.00
CA VAL A 32 11.37 10.36 7.93
C VAL A 32 11.09 9.08 7.13
N GLN A 33 11.19 7.90 7.75
CA GLN A 33 10.55 6.73 7.18
C GLN A 33 9.07 6.74 7.57
N PRO A 34 8.12 6.93 6.64
CA PRO A 34 6.77 6.46 6.90
C PRO A 34 6.90 4.94 7.06
N VAL A 35 6.70 4.45 8.28
CA VAL A 35 6.42 3.05 8.50
C VAL A 35 5.13 2.80 7.73
N GLU A 36 5.23 2.32 6.50
CA GLU A 36 4.13 1.58 5.89
C GLU A 36 3.94 0.39 6.81
N ALA A 37 3.05 0.55 7.80
CA ALA A 37 2.54 -0.55 8.58
C ALA A 37 1.95 -1.49 7.53
N LYS A 38 2.69 -2.56 7.24
CA LYS A 38 2.19 -3.71 6.53
C LYS A 38 1.12 -4.26 7.46
N ASP A 39 -0.09 -3.70 7.36
CA ASP A 39 -1.24 -4.17 8.11
C ASP A 39 -1.33 -5.67 7.84
N ASN A 40 -1.63 -6.44 8.89
CA ASN A 40 -1.84 -7.88 8.81
C ASN A 40 -3.20 -8.15 8.14
N GLN A 41 -3.45 -7.49 7.01
CA GLN A 41 -4.68 -7.54 6.25
C GLN A 41 -4.87 -8.96 5.71
N PRO A 42 -6.04 -9.58 5.92
CA PRO A 42 -6.28 -10.93 5.47
C PRO A 42 -6.25 -11.00 3.93
N PRO A 43 -5.54 -11.99 3.35
CA PRO A 43 -5.52 -12.19 1.91
C PRO A 43 -6.88 -12.70 1.41
N ILE A 44 -7.23 -12.35 0.17
CA ILE A 44 -8.40 -12.88 -0.53
C ILE A 44 -7.93 -13.96 -1.49
N PHE A 45 -8.49 -15.15 -1.33
CA PHE A 45 -8.13 -16.35 -2.09
C PHE A 45 -9.17 -16.63 -3.18
N THR A 46 -8.74 -17.16 -4.32
CA THR A 46 -9.62 -17.41 -5.49
C THR A 46 -9.65 -18.88 -5.91
N ASN A 47 -9.17 -19.78 -5.04
CA ASN A 47 -9.04 -21.21 -5.31
C ASN A 47 -10.39 -21.92 -5.47
N SER A 48 -11.39 -21.50 -4.69
CA SER A 48 -12.76 -21.98 -4.79
C SER A 48 -13.74 -20.85 -4.48
N GLU A 49 -14.98 -21.02 -4.91
CA GLU A 49 -16.06 -20.04 -4.69
C GLU A 49 -16.32 -19.80 -3.20
N SER A 50 -16.35 -20.87 -2.40
CA SER A 50 -16.55 -20.79 -0.95
C SER A 50 -15.39 -20.10 -0.23
N ILE A 51 -14.15 -20.41 -0.62
CA ILE A 51 -12.95 -19.79 -0.05
C ILE A 51 -12.88 -18.30 -0.45
N PHE A 52 -13.29 -17.95 -1.67
CA PHE A 52 -13.39 -16.57 -2.11
C PHE A 52 -14.35 -15.77 -1.22
N VAL A 53 -15.56 -16.27 -1.02
CA VAL A 53 -16.56 -15.61 -0.15
C VAL A 53 -16.03 -15.47 1.27
N TYR A 54 -15.49 -16.54 1.85
CA TYR A 54 -14.99 -16.53 3.23
C TYR A 54 -13.82 -15.56 3.43
N SER A 55 -12.85 -15.57 2.51
CA SER A 55 -11.66 -14.72 2.61
C SER A 55 -11.98 -13.24 2.32
N LEU A 56 -12.93 -12.98 1.42
CA LEU A 56 -13.46 -11.63 1.19
C LEU A 56 -14.23 -11.10 2.41
N ASP A 57 -15.11 -11.92 3.02
CA ASP A 57 -15.81 -11.55 4.26
C ASP A 57 -14.83 -11.25 5.41
N SER A 58 -13.76 -12.04 5.51
CA SER A 58 -12.69 -11.81 6.50
C SER A 58 -12.00 -10.46 6.28
N CYS A 59 -11.72 -10.08 5.04
CA CYS A 59 -11.23 -8.76 4.67
C CYS A 59 -12.20 -7.65 5.07
N ILE A 60 -13.47 -7.76 4.69
CA ILE A 60 -14.48 -6.73 5.02
C ILE A 60 -14.60 -6.56 6.54
N THR A 61 -14.62 -7.68 7.28
CA THR A 61 -14.64 -7.68 8.75
C THR A 61 -13.42 -6.99 9.34
N HIS A 62 -12.24 -7.18 8.76
CA HIS A 62 -11.03 -6.49 9.18
C HIS A 62 -11.11 -4.98 8.94
N LEU A 63 -11.58 -4.56 7.76
CA LEU A 63 -11.76 -3.14 7.43
C LEU A 63 -12.76 -2.44 8.37
N TYR A 64 -13.83 -3.14 8.78
CA TYR A 64 -14.86 -2.57 9.66
C TYR A 64 -14.40 -2.28 11.09
N LYS A 65 -13.28 -2.83 11.53
CA LYS A 65 -12.70 -2.49 12.85
C LYS A 65 -12.37 -1.01 12.97
N ASN A 66 -12.03 -0.36 11.84
CA ASN A 66 -11.62 1.03 11.78
C ASN A 66 -12.67 1.93 11.11
N LEU A 67 -13.88 1.43 10.88
CA LEU A 67 -14.93 2.13 10.16
C LEU A 67 -16.19 2.32 11.04
N PRO A 68 -16.72 3.55 11.18
CA PRO A 68 -17.93 3.77 11.98
C PRO A 68 -19.13 3.06 11.35
N ALA A 69 -20.07 2.62 12.18
CA ALA A 69 -21.25 1.86 11.75
C ALA A 69 -22.06 2.53 10.63
N SER A 70 -22.12 3.87 10.61
CA SER A 70 -22.82 4.65 9.58
C SER A 70 -22.20 4.54 8.18
N LYS A 71 -20.94 4.10 8.08
CA LYS A 71 -20.23 3.88 6.82
C LYS A 71 -20.11 2.40 6.46
N GLN A 72 -20.62 1.49 7.31
CA GLN A 72 -20.58 0.07 7.04
C GLN A 72 -21.69 -0.30 6.06
N ILE A 73 -21.29 -0.96 4.98
CA ILE A 73 -22.21 -1.48 3.97
C ILE A 73 -22.53 -2.94 4.36
N PRO A 74 -23.72 -3.47 4.07
CA PRO A 74 -23.96 -4.91 4.26
C PRO A 74 -22.90 -5.73 3.52
N LYS A 75 -22.22 -6.64 4.24
CA LYS A 75 -21.08 -7.39 3.70
C LYS A 75 -21.51 -8.26 2.51
N GLU A 76 -22.74 -8.77 2.58
CA GLU A 76 -23.37 -9.60 1.57
C GLU A 76 -23.48 -8.87 0.24
N LEU A 77 -23.72 -7.56 0.25
CA LEU A 77 -23.77 -6.74 -0.98
C LEU A 77 -22.39 -6.63 -1.61
N ILE A 78 -21.36 -6.31 -0.81
CA ILE A 78 -19.98 -6.22 -1.29
C ILE A 78 -19.53 -7.56 -1.89
N VAL A 79 -19.81 -8.67 -1.20
CA VAL A 79 -19.49 -10.01 -1.67
C VAL A 79 -20.22 -10.33 -2.97
N ALA A 80 -21.53 -10.09 -3.05
CA ALA A 80 -22.32 -10.37 -4.23
C ALA A 80 -21.81 -9.58 -5.45
N GLN A 81 -21.52 -8.29 -5.27
CA GLN A 81 -20.96 -7.45 -6.34
C GLN A 81 -19.59 -7.94 -6.78
N ALA A 82 -18.69 -8.24 -5.84
CA ALA A 82 -17.38 -8.78 -6.19
C ALA A 82 -17.49 -10.09 -6.99
N VAL A 83 -18.40 -10.99 -6.62
CA VAL A 83 -18.65 -12.24 -7.37
C VAL A 83 -19.10 -11.95 -8.80
N ILE A 84 -20.08 -11.06 -8.99
CA ILE A 84 -20.63 -10.71 -10.31
C ILE A 84 -19.58 -10.01 -11.19
N GLU A 85 -18.86 -9.03 -10.65
CA GLU A 85 -17.90 -8.21 -11.39
C GLU A 85 -16.65 -9.00 -11.81
N THR A 86 -16.28 -10.03 -11.05
CA THR A 86 -15.00 -10.73 -11.24
C THR A 86 -15.12 -12.19 -11.61
N GLY A 87 -16.32 -12.76 -11.55
CA GLY A 87 -16.51 -14.21 -11.70
C GLY A 87 -15.73 -14.98 -10.64
N TRP A 88 -16.00 -14.70 -9.36
CA TRP A 88 -15.32 -15.32 -8.20
C TRP A 88 -13.81 -15.00 -8.10
N GLY A 89 -13.44 -13.78 -8.45
CA GLY A 89 -12.06 -13.28 -8.41
C GLY A 89 -11.17 -13.75 -9.56
N LYS A 90 -11.76 -14.30 -10.64
CA LYS A 90 -11.03 -14.86 -11.78
C LYS A 90 -10.83 -13.90 -12.95
N SER A 91 -11.46 -12.72 -12.92
CA SER A 91 -11.32 -11.73 -13.98
C SER A 91 -9.89 -11.23 -14.11
N ARG A 92 -9.56 -10.72 -15.31
CA ARG A 92 -8.23 -10.15 -15.60
C ARG A 92 -7.86 -9.06 -14.59
N PHE A 93 -8.79 -8.16 -14.30
CA PHE A 93 -8.57 -7.06 -13.35
C PHE A 93 -8.35 -7.54 -11.91
N ALA A 94 -9.04 -8.59 -11.48
CA ALA A 94 -8.85 -9.17 -10.15
C ALA A 94 -7.47 -9.86 -10.02
N ASN A 95 -6.98 -10.47 -11.10
CA ASN A 95 -5.72 -11.22 -11.09
C ASN A 95 -4.49 -10.34 -11.33
N GLU A 96 -4.53 -9.46 -12.32
CA GLU A 96 -3.40 -8.63 -12.71
C GLU A 96 -3.28 -7.38 -11.86
N SER A 97 -4.41 -6.79 -11.46
CA SER A 97 -4.45 -5.46 -10.80
C SER A 97 -5.02 -5.51 -9.38
N ASN A 98 -5.33 -6.70 -8.85
CA ASN A 98 -6.01 -6.88 -7.57
C ASN A 98 -7.29 -6.04 -7.43
N ASN A 99 -7.99 -5.79 -8.54
CA ASN A 99 -9.14 -4.89 -8.58
C ASN A 99 -10.43 -5.71 -8.69
N LEU A 100 -11.16 -5.84 -7.57
CA LEU A 100 -12.38 -6.65 -7.50
C LEU A 100 -13.65 -5.95 -8.01
N PHE A 101 -13.60 -4.65 -8.29
CA PHE A 101 -14.79 -3.86 -8.64
C PHE A 101 -14.62 -3.06 -9.93
N GLY A 102 -13.60 -3.38 -10.72
CA GLY A 102 -13.35 -2.73 -12.01
C GLY A 102 -13.18 -1.20 -11.90
N ILE A 103 -12.66 -0.69 -10.78
CA ILE A 103 -12.59 0.76 -10.51
C ILE A 103 -11.72 1.45 -11.58
N GLN A 104 -12.36 2.17 -12.51
CA GLN A 104 -11.72 2.86 -13.63
C GLN A 104 -11.24 4.25 -13.23
N SER A 105 -10.11 4.32 -12.55
CA SER A 105 -9.28 5.53 -12.52
C SER A 105 -7.96 5.23 -13.21
N GLY A 106 -8.02 5.05 -14.54
CA GLY A 106 -6.84 4.83 -15.39
C GLY A 106 -6.09 3.51 -15.16
N LEU A 107 -6.80 2.38 -14.98
CA LEU A 107 -6.22 1.06 -14.64
C LEU A 107 -5.55 1.06 -13.25
N LYS A 108 -6.32 1.44 -12.22
CA LYS A 108 -5.84 1.41 -10.84
C LYS A 108 -5.44 -0.01 -10.44
N GLU A 109 -4.16 -0.17 -10.13
CA GLU A 109 -3.60 -1.39 -9.55
C GLU A 109 -3.54 -1.25 -8.03
N PHE A 110 -4.05 -2.27 -7.35
CA PHE A 110 -4.04 -2.35 -5.90
C PHE A 110 -2.92 -3.28 -5.43
N LYS A 111 -2.34 -2.96 -4.26
CA LYS A 111 -1.30 -3.78 -3.63
C LYS A 111 -1.85 -5.16 -3.25
N THR A 112 -3.08 -5.19 -2.75
CA THR A 112 -3.82 -6.42 -2.43
C THR A 112 -5.28 -6.30 -2.88
N LYS A 113 -5.96 -7.44 -3.05
CA LYS A 113 -7.39 -7.45 -3.40
C LYS A 113 -8.25 -6.76 -2.34
N CYS A 114 -7.86 -6.86 -1.08
CA CYS A 114 -8.57 -6.24 0.03
C CYS A 114 -8.44 -4.70 0.01
N ASP A 115 -7.36 -4.14 -0.55
CA ASP A 115 -7.25 -2.69 -0.76
C ASP A 115 -8.28 -2.18 -1.78
N SER A 116 -8.61 -2.99 -2.80
CA SER A 116 -9.70 -2.65 -3.73
C SER A 116 -11.07 -2.64 -3.06
N VAL A 117 -11.27 -3.49 -2.04
CA VAL A 117 -12.49 -3.50 -1.21
C VAL A 117 -12.55 -2.26 -0.33
N ALA A 118 -11.44 -1.86 0.29
CA ALA A 118 -11.37 -0.64 1.07
C ALA A 118 -11.69 0.59 0.22
N ASP A 119 -11.14 0.66 -0.99
CA ASP A 119 -11.42 1.76 -1.92
C ASP A 119 -12.86 1.75 -2.43
N TYR A 120 -13.43 0.57 -2.67
CA TYR A 120 -14.84 0.41 -3.01
C TYR A 120 -15.76 0.93 -1.90
N ILE A 121 -15.53 0.51 -0.65
CA ILE A 121 -16.29 1.00 0.52
C ILE A 121 -16.16 2.52 0.65
N ARG A 122 -14.96 3.06 0.42
CA ARG A 122 -14.72 4.50 0.43
C ARG A 122 -15.54 5.21 -0.65
N ILE A 123 -15.51 4.73 -1.89
CA ILE A 123 -16.26 5.32 -3.01
C ILE A 123 -17.76 5.37 -2.70
N ILE A 124 -18.35 4.27 -2.23
CA ILE A 124 -19.79 4.21 -1.91
C ILE A 124 -20.17 5.20 -0.80
N ASN A 125 -19.27 5.50 0.13
CA ASN A 125 -19.54 6.41 1.23
C ASN A 125 -19.23 7.88 0.92
N GLU A 126 -18.36 8.17 -0.04
CA GLU A 126 -17.81 9.51 -0.27
C GLU A 126 -18.19 10.11 -1.62
N VAL A 127 -18.53 9.27 -2.60
CA VAL A 127 -18.93 9.71 -3.95
C VAL A 127 -20.45 9.59 -4.06
N PRO A 128 -21.18 10.71 -4.22
CA PRO A 128 -22.63 10.71 -4.39
C PRO A 128 -23.08 10.19 -5.76
#